data_AF-A0A519VGX6-F1
#
_entry.id   AF-A0A519VGX6-F1
#
_cell.length_a   1.000
_cell.length_b   1.000
_cell.length_c   1.000
_cell.angle_alpha   90.00
_cell.angle_beta   90.00
_cell.angle_gamma   90.00
#
_symmetry.space_group_name_H-M   'P 1'
#
loop_
_entity.id
_entity.type
_entity.pdbx_description
1 polymer ?
#
loop_
_entity_poly.entity_id
_entity_poly.type
_entity_poly.pdbx_seq_one_letter_code
_entity_poly.pdbx_strand_id
1 'polypeptide(L)'
;MLKVIGINLLVFAIYGMLIILNTAKADLGFSIAIGMGLCIFIQVVLNAVAGVVFLIMGKQELMKSFFISAGVLVPVGFVTWLILLSIYG
;
A
#
# COMPACT_ATOMS: atom_id res chain seq x y z
N MET A 1 -15.78 -9.42 -0.58
CA MET A 1 -15.14 -8.11 -0.30
C MET A 1 -14.15 -8.15 0.86
N LEU A 2 -14.54 -8.57 2.08
CA LEU A 2 -13.64 -8.58 3.25
C LEU A 2 -12.31 -9.33 3.02
N LYS A 3 -12.36 -10.47 2.31
CA LYS A 3 -11.15 -11.26 1.95
C LYS A 3 -10.14 -10.47 1.11
N VAL A 4 -10.59 -9.67 0.14
CA VAL A 4 -9.70 -8.91 -0.76
C VAL A 4 -9.07 -7.74 -0.02
N ILE A 5 -9.87 -7.02 0.76
CA ILE A 5 -9.39 -5.92 1.62
C ILE A 5 -8.38 -6.45 2.64
N GLY A 6 -8.68 -7.58 3.28
CA GLY A 6 -7.79 -8.23 4.24
C GLY A 6 -6.47 -8.69 3.64
N ILE A 7 -6.48 -9.29 2.44
CA ILE A 7 -5.26 -9.67 1.72
C ILE A 7 -4.41 -8.43 1.40
N ASN A 8 -5.03 -7.34 0.92
CA ASN A 8 -4.32 -6.11 0.61
C ASN A 8 -3.68 -5.47 1.85
N LEU A 9 -4.39 -5.44 2.98
CA LEU A 9 -3.85 -4.98 4.27
C LEU A 9 -2.70 -5.87 4.77
N LEU A 10 -2.82 -7.19 4.58
CA LEU A 10 -1.78 -8.13 4.97
C LEU A 10 -0.52 -7.97 4.11
N VAL A 11 -0.66 -7.78 2.79
CA VAL A 11 0.46 -7.45 1.90
C VAL A 11 1.10 -6.12 2.29
N PHE A 12 0.28 -5.13 2.64
CA PHE A 12 0.78 -3.84 3.14
C PHE A 12 1.61 -4.00 4.43
N ALA A 13 1.12 -4.79 5.39
CA ALA A 13 1.85 -5.08 6.62
C ALA A 13 3.17 -5.84 6.38
N ILE A 14 3.19 -6.77 5.40
CA ILE A 14 4.41 -7.48 4.99
C ILE A 14 5.42 -6.51 4.38
N TYR A 15 4.99 -5.60 3.50
CA TYR A 15 5.88 -4.57 2.94
C TYR A 15 6.46 -3.68 4.05
N GLY A 16 5.63 -3.27 5.02
CA GLY A 16 6.08 -2.54 6.20
C GLY A 16 7.15 -3.29 6.99
N MET A 17 6.92 -4.58 7.30
CA MET A 17 7.90 -5.42 8.00
C MET A 17 9.20 -5.59 7.20
N LEU A 18 9.12 -5.84 5.89
CA LEU A 18 10.30 -6.00 5.04
C LEU A 18 11.16 -4.74 5.02
N ILE A 19 10.53 -3.56 4.97
CA ILE A 19 11.24 -2.29 5.04
C ILE A 19 11.96 -2.15 6.38
N ILE A 20 11.29 -2.42 7.50
CA ILE A 20 11.87 -2.35 8.86
C ILE A 20 13.04 -3.34 9.02
N LEU A 21 12.87 -4.59 8.56
CA LEU A 21 13.91 -5.62 8.64
C LEU A 21 15.14 -5.29 7.78
N ASN A 22 14.95 -4.66 6.61
CA ASN A 22 16.07 -4.25 5.75
C ASN A 22 16.74 -2.96 6.21
N THR A 23 16.09 -2.14 7.05
CA THR A 23 16.68 -0.90 7.57
C THR A 23 17.49 -1.05 8.84
N ALA A 24 17.51 -2.23 9.47
CA ALA A 24 18.51 -2.56 10.48
C ALA A 24 19.97 -2.52 9.94
N LYS A 25 20.15 -2.43 8.61
CA LYS A 25 21.43 -2.12 7.97
C LYS A 25 21.61 -0.59 7.86
N ALA A 26 22.10 -0.01 8.93
CA ALA A 26 22.06 1.40 9.33
C ALA A 26 22.75 2.48 8.43
N ASP A 27 23.14 2.24 7.17
CA ASP A 27 24.02 3.18 6.44
C ASP A 27 23.68 3.48 4.97
N LEU A 28 22.50 3.12 4.48
CA LEU A 28 22.03 3.59 3.17
C LEU A 28 20.96 4.64 3.41
N GLY A 29 21.29 5.91 3.17
CA GLY A 29 20.49 7.13 3.41
C GLY A 29 19.17 7.24 2.64
N PHE A 30 18.49 6.13 2.41
CA PHE A 30 17.13 6.08 1.92
C PHE A 30 16.19 6.15 3.12
N SER A 31 15.65 7.35 3.38
CA SER A 31 14.71 7.57 4.47
C SER A 31 13.58 6.55 4.39
N ILE A 32 13.40 5.76 5.46
CA ILE A 32 12.35 4.74 5.62
C ILE A 32 10.98 5.28 5.23
N ALA A 33 10.74 6.56 5.54
CA ALA A 33 9.53 7.28 5.17
C ALA A 33 9.36 7.33 3.65
N ILE A 34 10.41 7.62 2.88
CA ILE A 34 10.36 7.65 1.41
C ILE A 34 10.10 6.24 0.86
N GLY A 35 10.79 5.22 1.35
CA GLY A 35 10.60 3.85 0.88
C GLY A 35 9.21 3.29 1.15
N MET A 36 8.66 3.55 2.33
CA MET A 36 7.32 3.10 2.67
C MET A 36 6.25 3.90 1.90
N GLY A 37 6.43 5.22 1.73
CA GLY A 37 5.57 6.04 0.89
C GLY A 37 5.51 5.54 -0.55
N LEU A 38 6.65 5.11 -1.10
CA LEU A 38 6.76 4.59 -2.46
C LEU A 38 6.07 3.21 -2.60
N CYS A 39 6.19 2.34 -1.59
CA CYS A 39 5.45 1.07 -1.55
C CYS A 39 3.93 1.28 -1.47
N ILE A 40 3.46 2.20 -0.61
CA ILE A 40 2.03 2.58 -0.53
C ILE A 40 1.54 3.07 -1.88
N PHE A 41 2.30 3.98 -2.51
CA PHE A 41 1.95 4.56 -3.79
C PHE A 41 1.82 3.49 -4.88
N ILE A 42 2.81 2.60 -5.01
CA ILE A 42 2.77 1.48 -5.96
C ILE A 42 1.56 0.58 -5.69
N GLN A 43 1.25 0.30 -4.43
CA GLN A 43 0.16 -0.60 -4.07
C GLN A 43 -1.23 0.01 -4.33
N VAL A 44 -1.38 1.32 -4.16
CA VAL A 44 -2.59 2.06 -4.55
C VAL A 44 -2.73 2.07 -6.08
N VAL A 45 -1.65 2.37 -6.81
CA VAL A 45 -1.64 2.39 -8.28
C VAL A 45 -1.98 1.01 -8.85
N LEU A 46 -1.38 -0.07 -8.32
CA LEU A 46 -1.67 -1.43 -8.74
C LEU A 46 -3.14 -1.82 -8.48
N ASN A 47 -3.71 -1.43 -7.34
CA ASN A 47 -5.13 -1.67 -7.06
C ASN A 47 -6.05 -0.86 -7.99
N ALA A 48 -5.68 0.38 -8.33
CA ALA A 48 -6.42 1.19 -9.29
C ALA A 48 -6.36 0.59 -10.71
N VAL A 49 -5.17 0.19 -11.17
CA VAL A 49 -4.98 -0.48 -12.47
C VAL A 49 -5.73 -1.80 -12.52
N ALA A 50 -5.65 -2.63 -11.48
CA ALA A 50 -6.44 -3.86 -11.38
C ALA A 50 -7.94 -3.58 -11.44
N GLY A 51 -8.41 -2.55 -10.73
CA GLY A 51 -9.80 -2.10 -10.79
C GLY A 51 -10.25 -1.72 -12.21
N VAL A 52 -9.42 -1.01 -12.96
CA VAL A 52 -9.68 -0.65 -14.37
C VAL A 52 -9.66 -1.87 -15.30
N VAL A 53 -8.70 -2.79 -15.13
CA VAL A 53 -8.66 -4.03 -15.93
C VAL A 53 -9.92 -4.88 -15.68
N PHE A 54 -10.35 -5.02 -14.42
CA PHE A 54 -11.59 -5.73 -14.09
C PHE A 54 -12.85 -5.02 -14.58
N LEU A 55 -12.81 -3.70 -14.74
CA LEU A 55 -13.87 -2.91 -15.38
C LEU A 55 -13.99 -3.28 -16.86
N ILE A 56 -12.87 -3.36 -17.58
CA ILE A 56 -12.82 -3.75 -19.00
C ILE A 56 -13.30 -5.20 -19.19
N MET A 57 -12.99 -6.10 -18.25
CA MET A 57 -13.44 -7.50 -18.27
C MET A 57 -14.92 -7.70 -17.84
N GLY A 58 -15.66 -6.63 -17.55
CA GLY A 58 -17.07 -6.69 -17.15
C GLY A 58 -17.33 -7.26 -15.75
N LYS A 59 -16.28 -7.52 -14.95
CA LYS A 59 -16.40 -8.09 -13.60
C LYS A 59 -16.61 -6.98 -12.56
N GLN A 60 -17.80 -6.40 -12.55
CA GLN A 60 -18.14 -5.24 -11.72
C GLN A 60 -17.96 -5.46 -10.20
N GLU A 61 -18.15 -6.68 -9.70
CA GLU A 61 -17.96 -6.97 -8.26
C GLU A 61 -16.49 -6.88 -7.82
N LEU A 62 -15.57 -7.36 -8.67
CA LEU A 62 -14.14 -7.27 -8.41
C LEU A 62 -13.65 -5.83 -8.55
N MET A 63 -14.13 -5.10 -9.57
CA MET A 63 -13.86 -3.68 -9.75
C MET A 63 -14.23 -2.87 -8.50
N LYS A 64 -15.45 -3.03 -7.97
CA LYS A 64 -15.87 -2.37 -6.72
C LYS A 64 -14.95 -2.72 -5.56
N SER A 65 -14.56 -3.99 -5.42
CA SER A 65 -13.67 -4.42 -4.34
C SER A 65 -12.26 -3.80 -4.44
N PHE A 66 -11.71 -3.67 -5.64
CA PHE A 66 -10.39 -3.07 -5.87
C PHE A 66 -10.40 -1.56 -5.68
N PHE A 67 -11.46 -0.87 -6.14
CA PHE A 67 -11.63 0.57 -5.91
C PHE A 67 -11.84 0.91 -4.44
N ILE A 68 -12.67 0.14 -3.72
CA ILE A 68 -12.85 0.31 -2.26
C ILE A 68 -11.51 0.05 -1.56
N SER A 69 -10.77 -0.98 -1.95
CA SER A 69 -9.47 -1.27 -1.36
C SER A 69 -8.46 -0.15 -1.61
N ALA A 70 -8.40 0.41 -2.83
CA ALA A 70 -7.55 1.56 -3.13
C ALA A 70 -7.96 2.78 -2.29
N GLY A 71 -9.27 3.04 -2.19
CA GLY A 71 -9.81 4.13 -1.38
C GLY A 71 -9.51 4.03 0.12
N VAL A 72 -9.39 2.82 0.67
CA VAL A 72 -8.97 2.59 2.07
C VAL A 72 -7.45 2.67 2.23
N LEU A 73 -6.68 2.15 1.27
CA LEU A 73 -5.22 2.16 1.30
C LEU A 73 -4.63 3.57 1.22
N VAL A 74 -5.29 4.51 0.53
CA VAL A 74 -4.84 5.91 0.43
C VAL A 74 -4.75 6.59 1.81
N PRO A 75 -5.85 6.73 2.60
CA PRO A 75 -5.78 7.39 3.90
C PRO A 75 -4.97 6.59 4.91
N VAL A 76 -5.08 5.25 4.94
CA VAL A 76 -4.30 4.41 5.88
C VAL A 76 -2.80 4.51 5.57
N GLY A 77 -2.42 4.41 4.30
CA GLY A 77 -1.05 4.56 3.87
C GLY A 77 -0.51 5.96 4.13
N PHE A 78 -1.29 7.01 3.83
CA PHE A 78 -0.91 8.40 4.08
C PHE A 78 -0.67 8.69 5.57
N VAL A 79 -1.56 8.24 6.46
CA VAL A 79 -1.37 8.39 7.92
C VAL A 79 -0.15 7.60 8.40
N THR A 80 0.04 6.37 7.93
CA THR A 80 1.22 5.55 8.27
C THR A 80 2.51 6.22 7.82
N TRP A 81 2.51 6.81 6.62
CA TRP A 81 3.63 7.56 6.08
C TRP A 81 3.95 8.81 6.90
N LEU A 82 2.94 9.58 7.31
CA LEU A 82 3.13 10.75 8.18
C LEU A 82 3.72 10.38 9.54
N ILE A 83 3.28 9.26 10.14
CA ILE A 83 3.85 8.76 11.41
C ILE A 83 5.33 8.43 11.23
N LEU A 84 5.70 7.75 10.14
CA LEU A 84 7.10 7.41 9.87
C LEU A 84 7.95 8.63 9.55
N LEU A 85 7.41 9.60 8.81
CA LEU A 85 8.07 10.88 8.59
C LEU A 85 8.31 11.61 9.92
N SER A 86 7.38 11.54 10.86
CA SER A 86 7.54 12.14 12.19
C SER A 86 8.59 11.42 13.07
N ILE A 87 8.88 10.14 12.82
CA ILE A 87 9.84 9.35 13.62
C ILE A 87 11.24 9.38 12.99
N TYR A 88 11.32 9.38 11.65
CA TYR A 88 12.56 9.19 10.89
C TYR A 88 12.94 10.36 9.97
N GLY A 89 12.10 11.41 9.89
CA GLY A 89 12.39 12.67 9.19
C GLY A 89 12.94 13.72 10.13
#